data_AF-A0A973G3G3-F1
#
_entry.id   AF-A0A973G3G3-F1
#
_cell.length_a   1.000
_cell.length_b   1.000
_cell.length_c   1.000
_cell.angle_alpha   90.00
_cell.angle_beta   90.00
_cell.angle_gamma   90.00
#
_symmetry.space_group_name_H-M   'P 1'
#
loop_
_entity.id
_entity.type
_entity.pdbx_description
1 polymer ?
#
loop_
_entity_poly.entity_id
_entity_poly.type
_entity_poly.pdbx_seq_one_letter_code
_entity_poly.pdbx_strand_id
1 'polypeptide(L)'
;MVHYKELGLVNTRELFQNAMRGGYAIPAFNFNNLEQLQAIIAASVETKSPVILQVSKGARQYANQTLLQYLAQGAVEVATQTGCAVPIVLHLDHGDSYELAKSCIETGFSSVMIDGSHLP
;
A
#
# COMPACT_ATOMS: atom_id res chain seq x y z
N MET A 1 -2.75 17.40 -5.29
CA MET A 1 -3.07 16.25 -4.42
C MET A 1 -3.51 15.14 -5.33
N VAL A 2 -2.84 13.98 -5.28
CA VAL A 2 -3.25 12.80 -6.06
C VAL A 2 -4.15 11.96 -5.16
N HIS A 3 -5.38 11.71 -5.58
CA HIS A 3 -6.28 10.88 -4.79
C HIS A 3 -5.98 9.40 -5.05
N TYR A 4 -5.85 8.57 -4.01
CA TYR A 4 -5.44 7.15 -4.16
C TYR A 4 -6.33 6.34 -5.14
N LYS A 5 -7.62 6.71 -5.25
CA LYS A 5 -8.56 6.10 -6.22
C LYS A 5 -8.17 6.35 -7.68
N GLU A 6 -7.51 7.46 -8.00
CA GLU A 6 -6.99 7.75 -9.35
C GLU A 6 -5.86 6.79 -9.73
N LEU A 7 -5.18 6.22 -8.73
CA LEU A 7 -4.15 5.18 -8.90
C LEU A 7 -4.73 3.75 -8.85
N GLY A 8 -6.06 3.61 -8.73
CA GLY A 8 -6.76 2.34 -8.61
C GLY A 8 -6.57 1.62 -7.25
N LEU A 9 -6.04 2.31 -6.24
CA LEU A 9 -5.86 1.76 -4.89
C LEU A 9 -7.17 1.75 -4.10
N VAL A 10 -7.24 0.90 -3.08
CA VAL A 10 -8.37 0.83 -2.13
C VAL A 10 -7.95 1.23 -0.71
N ASN A 11 -8.91 1.60 0.14
CA ASN A 11 -8.64 1.96 1.53
C ASN A 11 -8.76 0.76 2.47
N THR A 12 -7.90 0.71 3.50
CA THR A 12 -7.85 -0.41 4.47
C THR A 12 -9.11 -0.56 5.31
N ARG A 13 -9.94 0.49 5.47
CA ARG A 13 -11.13 0.45 6.32
C ARG A 13 -12.12 -0.65 5.92
N GLU A 14 -12.47 -0.72 4.64
CA GLU A 14 -13.41 -1.72 4.13
C GLU A 14 -12.78 -3.12 4.11
N LEU A 15 -11.50 -3.19 3.72
CA LEU A 15 -10.74 -4.43 3.73
C LEU A 15 -10.68 -5.09 5.12
N PHE A 16 -10.36 -4.32 6.16
CA PHE A 16 -10.33 -4.84 7.53
C PHE A 16 -11.72 -5.17 8.06
N GLN A 17 -12.78 -4.43 7.68
CA GLN A 17 -14.15 -4.80 8.02
C GLN A 17 -14.53 -6.18 7.46
N ASN A 18 -14.15 -6.47 6.20
CA ASN A 18 -14.38 -7.76 5.57
C ASN A 18 -13.51 -8.86 6.19
N ALA A 19 -12.24 -8.58 6.46
CA ALA A 19 -11.31 -9.51 7.10
C ALA A 19 -11.77 -9.95 8.49
N MET A 20 -12.16 -9.00 9.34
CA MET A 20 -12.69 -9.28 10.68
C MET A 20 -13.99 -10.09 10.62
N ARG A 21 -14.89 -9.79 9.68
CA ARG A 21 -16.14 -10.55 9.49
C ARG A 21 -15.88 -11.96 8.97
N GLY A 22 -14.92 -12.11 8.07
CA GLY A 22 -14.56 -13.38 7.44
C GLY A 22 -13.58 -14.23 8.25
N GLY A 23 -13.06 -13.73 9.37
CA GLY A 23 -12.11 -14.45 10.21
C GLY A 23 -10.75 -14.70 9.55
N TYR A 24 -10.27 -13.77 8.72
CA TYR A 24 -8.97 -13.87 8.03
C TYR A 24 -8.12 -12.62 8.26
N ALA A 25 -6.83 -12.72 7.91
CA ALA A 25 -5.88 -11.61 7.95
C ALA A 25 -5.51 -11.18 6.52
N ILE A 26 -5.09 -9.92 6.37
CA ILE A 26 -4.58 -9.39 5.10
C ILE A 26 -3.08 -9.19 5.26
N PRO A 27 -2.24 -9.76 4.38
CA PRO A 27 -0.81 -9.60 4.51
C PRO A 27 -0.40 -8.17 4.14
N ALA A 28 0.49 -7.62 4.94
CA ALA A 28 1.18 -6.36 4.67
C ALA A 28 2.67 -6.67 4.42
N PHE A 29 3.14 -6.37 3.22
CA PHE A 29 4.51 -6.66 2.79
C PHE A 29 5.24 -5.36 2.53
N ASN A 30 6.40 -5.19 3.17
CA ASN A 30 7.30 -4.11 2.79
C ASN A 30 7.95 -4.43 1.45
N PHE A 31 8.10 -3.42 0.60
CA PHE A 31 8.91 -3.51 -0.61
C PHE A 31 9.89 -2.33 -0.69
N ASN A 32 11.05 -2.59 -1.28
CA ASN A 32 12.16 -1.64 -1.40
C ASN A 32 12.68 -1.52 -2.83
N ASN A 33 12.28 -2.43 -3.72
CA ASN A 33 12.66 -2.45 -5.13
C ASN A 33 11.54 -3.04 -6.00
N LEU A 34 11.77 -3.07 -7.30
CA LEU A 34 10.80 -3.53 -8.28
C LEU A 34 10.56 -5.04 -8.18
N GLU A 35 11.60 -5.82 -7.94
CA GLU A 35 11.54 -7.28 -7.88
C GLU A 35 10.65 -7.76 -6.72
N GLN A 36 10.77 -7.12 -5.55
CA GLN A 36 9.89 -7.39 -4.41
C GLN A 36 8.44 -7.06 -4.73
N LEU A 37 8.19 -5.90 -5.36
CA LEU A 37 6.86 -5.49 -5.77
C LEU A 37 6.23 -6.52 -6.73
N GLN A 38 6.98 -6.94 -7.75
CA GLN A 38 6.52 -7.93 -8.72
C GLN A 38 6.19 -9.28 -8.06
N ALA A 39 7.05 -9.75 -7.14
CA ALA A 39 6.81 -10.99 -6.41
C ALA A 39 5.53 -10.92 -5.56
N ILE A 40 5.31 -9.80 -4.85
CA ILE A 40 4.11 -9.59 -4.04
C ILE A 40 2.85 -9.60 -4.92
N ILE A 41 2.87 -8.89 -6.05
CA ILE A 41 1.71 -8.81 -6.94
C ILE A 41 1.42 -10.16 -7.60
N ALA A 42 2.45 -10.87 -8.07
CA ALA A 42 2.28 -12.20 -8.64
C ALA A 42 1.61 -13.16 -7.64
N ALA A 43 2.10 -13.22 -6.39
CA ALA A 43 1.54 -14.06 -5.35
C ALA A 43 0.11 -13.65 -4.96
N SER A 44 -0.17 -12.34 -4.90
CA SER A 44 -1.50 -11.82 -4.58
C SER A 44 -2.53 -12.20 -5.64
N VAL A 45 -2.17 -12.07 -6.93
CA VAL A 45 -3.00 -12.48 -8.06
C VAL A 45 -3.23 -13.99 -8.06
N GLU A 46 -2.17 -14.80 -7.91
CA GLU A 46 -2.27 -16.26 -7.91
C GLU A 46 -3.22 -16.77 -6.81
N THR A 47 -3.13 -16.16 -5.62
CA THR A 47 -3.95 -16.52 -4.45
C THR A 47 -5.29 -15.79 -4.40
N LYS A 48 -5.55 -14.86 -5.32
CA LYS A 48 -6.72 -13.98 -5.33
C LYS A 48 -6.92 -13.23 -3.99
N SER A 49 -5.83 -12.89 -3.33
CA SER A 49 -5.83 -12.24 -2.01
C SER A 49 -5.71 -10.72 -2.15
N PRO A 50 -6.42 -9.93 -1.32
CA PRO A 50 -6.06 -8.53 -1.14
C PRO A 50 -4.65 -8.42 -0.53
N VAL A 51 -3.98 -7.30 -0.77
CA VAL A 51 -2.63 -7.06 -0.26
C VAL A 51 -2.41 -5.61 0.15
N ILE A 52 -1.59 -5.43 1.20
CA ILE A 52 -1.10 -4.12 1.63
C ILE A 52 0.38 -4.02 1.25
N LEU A 53 0.68 -3.13 0.30
CA LEU A 53 2.05 -2.74 -0.04
C LEU A 53 2.46 -1.63 0.93
N GLN A 54 3.41 -1.91 1.81
CA GLN A 54 3.82 -0.96 2.84
C GLN A 54 5.24 -0.44 2.62
N VAL A 55 5.45 0.83 2.93
CA VAL A 55 6.72 1.53 2.71
C VAL A 55 7.12 2.22 4.00
N SER A 56 8.32 1.92 4.48
CA SER A 56 8.88 2.59 5.66
C SER A 56 9.39 3.98 5.31
N LYS A 57 9.62 4.81 6.33
CA LYS A 57 10.28 6.12 6.16
C LYS A 57 11.61 6.02 5.38
N GLY A 58 12.42 5.00 5.67
CA GLY A 58 13.70 4.77 4.99
C GLY A 58 13.54 4.39 3.52
N ALA A 59 12.61 3.47 3.23
CA ALA A 59 12.31 3.07 1.84
C ALA A 59 11.79 4.24 1.01
N ARG A 60 11.02 5.16 1.61
CA ARG A 60 10.54 6.38 0.94
C ARG A 60 11.65 7.37 0.61
N GLN A 61 12.65 7.52 1.48
CA GLN A 61 13.82 8.35 1.20
C GLN A 61 14.65 7.78 0.05
N TYR A 62 14.76 6.45 -0.03
CA TYR A 62 15.45 5.76 -1.11
C TYR A 62 14.72 5.86 -2.46
N ALA A 63 13.42 5.52 -2.49
CA ALA A 63 12.70 5.26 -3.73
C ALA A 63 12.08 6.49 -4.40
N ASN A 64 12.21 7.70 -3.86
CA ASN A 64 11.51 8.92 -4.30
C ASN A 64 9.96 8.80 -4.25
N GLN A 65 9.30 9.77 -3.61
CA GLN A 65 7.84 9.75 -3.42
C GLN A 65 7.02 9.64 -4.71
N THR A 66 7.50 10.23 -5.81
CA THR A 66 6.79 10.23 -7.10
C THR A 66 6.90 8.86 -7.77
N LEU A 67 8.07 8.21 -7.69
CA LEU A 67 8.22 6.87 -8.25
C LEU A 67 7.38 5.86 -7.48
N LEU A 68 7.27 5.98 -6.15
CA LEU A 68 6.41 5.11 -5.35
C LEU A 68 4.93 5.16 -5.78
N GLN A 69 4.42 6.34 -6.15
CA GLN A 69 3.08 6.47 -6.72
C GLN A 69 2.91 5.65 -7.99
N TYR A 70 3.83 5.82 -8.94
CA TYR A 70 3.76 5.14 -10.23
C TYR A 70 4.05 3.64 -10.13
N LEU A 71 4.87 3.22 -9.18
CA LEU A 71 5.06 1.80 -8.85
C LEU A 71 3.76 1.18 -8.31
N ALA A 72 3.07 1.86 -7.40
CA ALA A 72 1.79 1.38 -6.88
C ALA A 72 0.69 1.35 -7.96
N GLN A 73 0.63 2.37 -8.82
CA GLN A 73 -0.28 2.37 -9.96
C GLN A 73 0.03 1.24 -10.94
N GLY A 74 1.31 1.07 -11.31
CA GLY A 74 1.75 -0.02 -12.18
C GLY A 74 1.43 -1.40 -11.60
N ALA A 75 1.53 -1.57 -10.28
CA ALA A 75 1.14 -2.79 -9.60
C ALA A 75 -0.36 -3.10 -9.76
N VAL A 76 -1.23 -2.08 -9.66
CA VAL A 76 -2.68 -2.22 -9.93
C VAL A 76 -2.95 -2.58 -11.38
N GLU A 77 -2.28 -1.92 -12.32
CA GLU A 77 -2.44 -2.20 -13.75
C GLU A 77 -2.00 -3.62 -14.11
N VAL A 78 -0.83 -4.04 -13.62
CA VAL A 78 -0.31 -5.42 -13.81
C VAL A 78 -1.28 -6.45 -13.25
N ALA A 79 -1.82 -6.25 -12.03
CA ALA A 79 -2.82 -7.14 -11.47
C ALA A 79 -4.09 -7.19 -12.33
N THR A 80 -4.59 -6.04 -12.79
CA THR A 80 -5.80 -5.94 -13.62
C THR A 80 -5.64 -6.67 -14.96
N GLN A 81 -4.47 -6.57 -15.59
CA GLN A 81 -4.15 -7.25 -16.85
C GLN A 81 -4.24 -8.78 -16.77
N THR A 82 -4.09 -9.36 -15.58
CA THR A 82 -4.25 -10.81 -15.38
C THR A 82 -5.71 -11.28 -15.40
N GLY A 83 -6.68 -10.35 -15.46
CA GLY A 83 -8.10 -10.63 -15.30
C GLY A 83 -8.55 -10.84 -13.86
N CYS A 84 -7.63 -10.71 -12.89
CA CYS A 84 -7.93 -10.77 -11.45
C CYS A 84 -7.65 -9.42 -10.79
N ALA A 85 -8.70 -8.62 -10.59
CA ALA A 85 -8.61 -7.35 -9.87
C ALA A 85 -8.49 -7.60 -8.35
N VAL A 86 -7.28 -7.89 -7.88
CA VAL A 86 -7.01 -7.99 -6.44
C VAL A 86 -6.97 -6.59 -5.80
N PRO A 87 -7.60 -6.37 -4.63
CA PRO A 87 -7.52 -5.09 -3.95
C PRO A 87 -6.11 -4.81 -3.45
N ILE A 88 -5.53 -3.68 -3.86
CA ILE A 88 -4.18 -3.25 -3.48
C ILE A 88 -4.25 -1.95 -2.69
N VAL A 89 -3.52 -1.91 -1.57
CA VAL A 89 -3.34 -0.72 -0.72
C VAL A 89 -1.88 -0.29 -0.80
N LEU A 90 -1.64 1.03 -0.89
CA LEU A 90 -0.34 1.62 -0.55
C LEU A 90 -0.40 2.21 0.88
N HIS A 91 0.51 1.77 1.74
CA HIS A 91 0.53 2.08 3.18
C HIS A 91 1.86 2.70 3.63
N LEU A 92 1.79 3.75 4.46
CA LEU A 92 2.96 4.29 5.17
C LEU A 92 3.14 3.50 6.46
N ASP A 93 4.28 2.82 6.58
CA ASP A 93 4.67 2.03 7.73
C ASP A 93 5.49 2.88 8.73
N HIS A 94 5.11 2.82 10.01
CA HIS A 94 5.76 3.53 11.13
C HIS A 94 6.03 5.03 10.86
N GLY A 95 5.01 5.79 10.45
CA GLY A 95 5.13 7.24 10.26
C GLY A 95 5.31 7.98 11.59
N ASP A 96 6.41 8.72 11.74
CA ASP A 96 6.80 9.36 13.01
C ASP A 96 6.32 10.81 13.19
N SER A 97 5.61 11.35 12.20
CA SER A 97 5.20 12.76 12.19
C SER A 97 3.91 12.97 11.38
N TYR A 98 3.15 13.98 11.79
CA TYR A 98 1.95 14.43 11.08
C TYR A 98 2.28 14.83 9.64
N GLU A 99 3.39 15.54 9.45
CA GLU A 99 3.85 16.03 8.16
C GLU A 99 4.15 14.89 7.19
N LEU A 100 4.76 13.80 7.67
CA LEU A 100 5.04 12.63 6.86
C LEU A 100 3.76 11.92 6.42
N ALA A 101 2.82 11.67 7.34
CA ALA A 101 1.55 11.05 6.99
C ALA A 101 0.72 11.92 6.04
N LYS A 102 0.67 13.24 6.29
CA LYS A 102 0.01 14.20 5.39
C LYS A 102 0.63 14.16 4.01
N SER A 103 1.95 14.18 3.90
CA SER A 103 2.64 14.07 2.62
C SER A 103 2.30 12.77 1.91
N CYS A 104 2.29 11.63 2.61
CA CYS A 104 1.88 10.34 2.04
C CYS A 104 0.46 10.39 1.47
N ILE A 105 -0.51 10.92 2.23
CA ILE A 105 -1.90 11.10 1.79
C ILE A 105 -1.96 12.00 0.54
N GLU A 106 -1.23 13.11 0.54
CA GLU A 106 -1.20 14.06 -0.59
C GLU A 106 -0.59 13.45 -1.86
N THR A 107 0.27 12.44 -1.67
CA THR A 107 0.92 11.62 -2.70
C THR A 107 0.19 10.29 -2.97
N GLY A 108 -1.11 10.21 -2.70
CA GLY A 108 -1.93 9.05 -3.14
C GLY A 108 -1.77 7.78 -2.31
N PHE A 109 -1.14 7.82 -1.13
CA PHE A 109 -1.22 6.69 -0.20
C PHE A 109 -2.67 6.52 0.26
N SER A 110 -3.16 5.28 0.16
CA SER A 110 -4.52 4.93 0.56
C SER A 110 -4.65 4.63 2.07
N SER A 111 -3.54 4.49 2.78
CA SER A 111 -3.48 4.16 4.21
C SER A 111 -2.18 4.70 4.83
N VAL A 112 -2.23 5.07 6.11
CA VAL A 112 -1.06 5.54 6.87
C VAL A 112 -1.11 5.02 8.31
N MET A 113 0.05 4.70 8.87
CA MET A 113 0.26 4.50 10.29
C MET A 113 1.02 5.71 10.86
N ILE A 114 0.43 6.39 11.85
CA ILE A 114 1.16 7.31 12.72
C ILE A 114 1.58 6.52 13.94
N ASP A 115 2.88 6.31 14.09
CA ASP A 115 3.46 5.60 15.22
C ASP A 115 3.94 6.58 16.30
N GLY A 116 3.02 6.92 17.19
CA GLY A 116 3.30 7.69 18.40
C GLY A 116 3.58 6.82 19.63
N SER A 117 3.83 5.52 19.46
CA SER A 117 3.90 4.58 20.59
C SER A 117 5.01 4.87 21.61
N HIS A 118 6.02 5.65 21.20
CA HIS A 118 7.14 6.07 22.05
C HIS A 118 6.97 7.49 22.61
N LEU A 119 5.87 8.18 22.28
CA LEU A 119 5.57 9.51 22.78
C LEU A 119 4.91 9.43 24.18
N PRO A 120 5.06 10.46 25.02
CA PRO A 120 4.50 10.51 26.38
C PRO A 120 2.97 10.38 26.45
#